data_AF-A0A8T8XAY9-F1
#
_entry.id   AF-A0A8T8XAY9-F1
#
_cell.length_a   1.000
_cell.length_b   1.000
_cell.length_c   1.000
_cell.angle_alpha   90.00
_cell.angle_beta   90.00
_cell.angle_gamma   90.00
#
_symmetry.space_group_name_H-M   'P 1'
#
loop_
_entity.id
_entity.type
_entity.pdbx_description
1 polymer ?
#
loop_
_entity_poly.entity_id
_entity_poly.type
_entity_poly.pdbx_seq_one_letter_code
_entity_poly.pdbx_strand_id
1 'polypeptide(L)'
;MSSRGILDGQWADQYKYMRSSASSFWLQHLHPRRLRARPIRTFFLIAACLFLLTLWSHSSSEPSINFWVKYPSYPPTRQRPEDTPMLLSGRHAMNKNETAPLGLGRSAPSFHLLIPVSHKSASLCRTVTSSMILNYPPPTLISYGKSTSDGSTEYSAMVDRIAGIYNYLAYSTQLNDDDLVLIVDSQDVFFQLPAEVLVQRFQDLLRETNEKLLRKYGTITLDLPFRKEGKQTLQKYSQRVLFAASKTCPSSLSQDPGCVTVPQSSLPPDAYGWKTDTEGHLTRPRWLKPGAVMGQVGDLRVIYAEILNYVHQHRNSRGDYLAMTQMFGRQEFLRELERRNSASRLKEWLYRQIGISDASNLTGAIPPHLTAGTRYEYGIGVDYESRLFFNMLNAKMDVEWLHYYNVSTTSAVQMKHGVPRERRLMLPEDLDPVKLGNPFVQPRFTKDDWPNPPWNATLDKLPNYRNHSWHELPLMTNIHSASVPALLHLDGDKTVRDKWWSEMWYQPWARALLRKYMRTASGFEASQSALMGGQEWWDMRGGKGGLWTDKGEWLNYGEVCGSYDRDVFDDELGPFGQENGEDADEPVYNQFGNVIKGKEDLASTPW
;
A
#
# COMPACT_ATOMS: atom_id res chain seq x y z
N MET A 1 -32.36 11.88 -49.22
CA MET A 1 -33.49 12.64 -49.82
C MET A 1 -34.68 12.57 -48.87
N SER A 2 -35.27 13.73 -48.57
CA SER A 2 -36.67 14.03 -48.20
C SER A 2 -37.70 12.90 -48.49
N SER A 3 -38.84 12.65 -47.83
CA SER A 3 -39.55 13.17 -46.63
C SER A 3 -40.97 12.54 -46.61
N ARG A 4 -41.58 12.33 -45.42
CA ARG A 4 -43.05 12.21 -45.09
C ARG A 4 -43.81 11.00 -45.71
N GLY A 5 -44.82 10.37 -45.11
CA GLY A 5 -45.63 10.45 -43.88
C GLY A 5 -46.82 9.47 -44.06
N ILE A 6 -47.22 8.66 -43.05
CA ILE A 6 -48.40 8.84 -42.16
C ILE A 6 -49.68 8.05 -42.59
N LEU A 7 -50.23 7.29 -41.60
CA LEU A 7 -51.63 6.82 -41.37
C LEU A 7 -52.24 5.79 -42.37
N ASP A 8 -53.23 4.94 -42.07
CA ASP A 8 -54.16 4.71 -40.96
C ASP A 8 -54.87 3.34 -41.19
N GLY A 9 -55.58 2.79 -40.19
CA GLY A 9 -56.62 1.76 -40.46
C GLY A 9 -57.09 0.89 -39.29
N GLN A 10 -58.08 1.37 -38.53
CA GLN A 10 -59.04 0.62 -37.68
C GLN A 10 -60.32 0.26 -38.45
N TRP A 11 -61.32 -0.32 -37.76
CA TRP A 11 -62.75 -0.60 -38.13
C TRP A 11 -63.06 -2.08 -38.45
N ALA A 12 -64.15 -2.72 -38.01
CA ALA A 12 -65.27 -2.39 -37.10
C ALA A 12 -66.19 -3.64 -36.99
N ASP A 13 -66.70 -3.97 -35.78
CA ASP A 13 -68.10 -3.87 -35.29
C ASP A 13 -69.10 -4.90 -35.90
N GLN A 14 -70.16 -5.43 -35.26
CA GLN A 14 -71.21 -4.82 -34.42
C GLN A 14 -72.26 -5.94 -34.07
N TYR A 15 -72.69 -6.22 -32.82
CA TYR A 15 -74.02 -5.94 -32.19
C TYR A 15 -74.20 -6.96 -31.01
N LYS A 16 -74.21 -6.62 -29.70
CA LYS A 16 -75.23 -5.99 -28.81
C LYS A 16 -76.63 -6.65 -28.79
N TYR A 17 -77.08 -7.20 -27.64
CA TYR A 17 -77.99 -6.55 -26.65
C TYR A 17 -78.55 -7.56 -25.61
N MET A 18 -78.15 -7.43 -24.33
CA MET A 18 -79.04 -7.67 -23.19
C MET A 18 -78.65 -6.65 -22.12
N ARG A 19 -79.40 -5.54 -22.08
CA ARG A 19 -79.24 -4.46 -21.11
C ARG A 19 -80.61 -3.88 -20.78
N SER A 20 -80.74 -3.53 -19.52
CA SER A 20 -81.60 -2.51 -18.91
C SER A 20 -83.03 -2.88 -18.50
N SER A 21 -83.21 -3.00 -17.20
CA SER A 21 -83.99 -2.05 -16.40
C SER A 21 -83.04 -1.52 -15.31
N ALA A 22 -82.51 -0.30 -15.46
CA ALA A 22 -83.10 0.98 -15.09
C ALA A 22 -82.70 1.39 -13.65
N SER A 23 -81.83 2.41 -13.60
CA SER A 23 -81.86 3.54 -12.67
C SER A 23 -82.32 3.29 -11.23
N SER A 24 -81.34 3.42 -10.33
CA SER A 24 -81.39 4.32 -9.17
C SER A 24 -82.65 5.17 -9.08
N PHE A 25 -83.45 4.98 -8.03
CA PHE A 25 -84.14 6.06 -7.31
C PHE A 25 -84.80 5.52 -6.02
N TRP A 26 -84.18 5.87 -4.89
CA TRP A 26 -84.75 6.12 -3.56
C TRP A 26 -85.09 5.01 -2.54
N LEU A 27 -84.39 5.16 -1.41
CA LEU A 27 -84.86 5.08 -0.02
C LEU A 27 -85.19 3.71 0.58
N GLN A 28 -84.22 3.19 1.35
CA GLN A 28 -84.30 2.66 2.73
C GLN A 28 -83.15 1.65 2.87
N HIS A 29 -82.05 1.85 3.60
CA HIS A 29 -81.91 2.43 4.92
C HIS A 29 -80.46 2.90 5.14
N LEU A 30 -80.34 4.05 5.80
CA LEU A 30 -79.12 4.54 6.43
C LEU A 30 -78.73 3.68 7.66
N HIS A 31 -77.41 3.55 7.86
CA HIS A 31 -76.65 3.24 9.09
C HIS A 31 -76.20 1.79 9.42
N PRO A 32 -75.01 1.66 10.06
CA PRO A 32 -73.96 0.74 9.61
C PRO A 32 -73.80 -0.48 10.52
N ARG A 33 -73.30 -1.59 9.97
CA ARG A 33 -72.82 -2.73 10.78
C ARG A 33 -71.38 -3.14 10.43
N ARG A 34 -70.53 -2.88 11.41
CA ARG A 34 -69.11 -3.21 11.56
C ARG A 34 -68.80 -4.67 11.17
N LEU A 35 -67.83 -4.86 10.28
CA LEU A 35 -67.12 -6.13 10.12
C LEU A 35 -66.00 -6.21 11.18
N ARG A 36 -66.21 -7.09 12.16
CA ARG A 36 -65.29 -7.44 13.25
C ARG A 36 -63.96 -7.98 12.70
N ALA A 37 -62.86 -7.29 13.02
CA ALA A 37 -61.53 -7.87 12.97
C ALA A 37 -61.47 -9.11 13.89
N ARG A 38 -60.99 -10.25 13.38
CA ARG A 38 -60.88 -11.49 14.14
C ARG A 38 -59.74 -11.36 15.18
N PRO A 39 -60.03 -11.40 16.50
CA PRO A 39 -59.07 -11.10 17.56
C PRO A 39 -57.89 -12.08 17.65
N ILE A 40 -58.03 -13.24 16.99
CA ILE A 40 -57.02 -14.30 16.96
C ILE A 40 -55.78 -13.86 16.13
N ARG A 41 -55.96 -13.17 14.99
CA ARG A 41 -54.84 -12.69 14.16
C ARG A 41 -54.05 -11.57 14.83
N THR A 42 -54.74 -10.68 15.56
CA THR A 42 -54.10 -9.60 16.32
C THR A 42 -53.33 -10.15 17.52
N PHE A 43 -53.85 -11.18 18.20
CA PHE A 43 -53.10 -11.85 19.27
C PHE A 43 -51.83 -12.54 18.77
N PHE A 44 -51.88 -13.23 17.61
CA PHE A 44 -50.68 -13.85 17.03
C PHE A 44 -49.63 -12.83 16.59
N LEU A 45 -50.03 -11.68 16.05
CA LEU A 45 -49.10 -10.59 15.72
C LEU A 45 -48.50 -9.93 16.96
N ILE A 46 -49.30 -9.71 18.01
CA ILE A 46 -48.82 -9.13 19.27
C ILE A 46 -47.88 -10.10 19.99
N ALA A 47 -48.21 -11.41 20.00
CA ALA A 47 -47.35 -12.45 20.54
C ALA A 47 -46.05 -12.60 19.75
N ALA A 48 -46.08 -12.51 18.40
CA ALA A 48 -44.88 -12.53 17.56
C ALA A 48 -44.00 -11.28 17.76
N CYS A 49 -44.63 -10.11 17.91
CA CYS A 49 -43.92 -8.88 18.24
C CYS A 49 -43.30 -8.93 19.64
N LEU A 50 -44.02 -9.44 20.65
CA LEU A 50 -43.48 -9.62 22.00
C LEU A 50 -42.37 -10.68 22.04
N PHE A 51 -42.49 -11.75 21.25
CA PHE A 51 -41.46 -12.79 21.12
C PHE A 51 -40.18 -12.27 20.44
N LEU A 52 -40.30 -11.43 19.39
CA LEU A 52 -39.18 -10.68 18.79
C LEU A 52 -38.57 -9.65 19.76
N LEU A 53 -39.41 -8.98 20.55
CA LEU A 53 -38.97 -8.05 21.59
C LEU A 53 -38.21 -8.77 22.72
N THR A 54 -38.58 -10.01 23.07
CA THR A 54 -37.84 -10.82 24.07
C THR A 54 -36.56 -11.44 23.52
N LEU A 55 -36.48 -11.73 22.22
CA LEU A 55 -35.25 -12.21 21.58
C LEU A 55 -34.21 -11.09 21.38
N TRP A 56 -34.66 -9.84 21.33
CA TRP A 56 -33.79 -8.65 21.33
C TRP A 56 -33.41 -8.18 22.73
N SER A 57 -34.18 -8.49 23.77
CA SER A 57 -33.98 -7.93 25.12
C SER A 57 -33.00 -8.72 26.00
N HIS A 58 -32.65 -9.96 25.67
CA HIS A 58 -31.58 -10.67 26.37
C HIS A 58 -30.19 -10.32 25.79
N SER A 59 -29.74 -9.10 26.11
CA SER A 59 -28.31 -8.83 26.30
C SER A 59 -27.84 -9.70 27.46
N SER A 60 -26.83 -10.54 27.23
CA SER A 60 -26.19 -11.32 28.30
C SER A 60 -25.81 -10.38 29.45
N SER A 61 -26.29 -10.71 30.65
CA SER A 61 -26.00 -10.04 31.92
C SER A 61 -24.61 -10.35 32.47
N GLU A 62 -23.73 -10.95 31.66
CA GLU A 62 -22.32 -11.05 31.99
C GLU A 62 -21.66 -9.70 31.68
N PRO A 63 -20.78 -9.17 32.56
CA PRO A 63 -20.01 -7.99 32.24
C PRO A 63 -19.23 -8.29 30.95
N SER A 64 -19.55 -7.56 29.87
CA SER A 64 -18.89 -7.71 28.59
C SER A 64 -17.38 -7.60 28.80
N ILE A 65 -16.66 -8.69 28.55
CA ILE A 65 -15.21 -8.69 28.67
C ILE A 65 -14.68 -7.64 27.70
N ASN A 66 -14.03 -6.61 28.25
CA ASN A 66 -13.35 -5.61 27.44
C ASN A 66 -12.02 -6.23 26.96
N PHE A 67 -12.01 -6.74 25.73
CA PHE A 67 -10.83 -7.42 25.19
C PHE A 67 -9.64 -6.48 25.03
N TRP A 68 -9.88 -5.20 24.79
CA TRP A 68 -8.84 -4.18 24.71
C TRP A 68 -8.10 -4.01 26.04
N VAL A 69 -8.81 -4.08 27.17
CA VAL A 69 -8.20 -4.02 28.52
C VAL A 69 -7.53 -5.35 28.87
N LYS A 70 -8.14 -6.48 28.51
CA LYS A 70 -7.58 -7.82 28.76
C LYS A 70 -6.29 -8.08 27.97
N TYR A 71 -6.21 -7.54 26.75
CA TYR A 71 -5.08 -7.66 25.83
C TYR A 71 -4.62 -6.25 25.41
N PRO A 72 -3.70 -5.64 26.16
CA PRO A 72 -3.34 -4.22 25.98
C PRO A 72 -2.86 -3.94 24.56
N SER A 73 -3.43 -2.89 23.95
CA SER A 73 -3.30 -2.57 22.53
C SER A 73 -2.67 -1.19 22.26
N TYR A 74 -1.87 -0.68 23.21
CA TYR A 74 -1.28 0.65 23.14
C TYR A 74 -0.27 0.77 21.98
N PRO A 75 -0.43 1.72 21.04
CA PRO A 75 0.57 1.92 19.99
C PRO A 75 1.90 2.41 20.61
N PRO A 76 3.06 2.05 20.04
CA PRO A 76 4.37 2.49 20.53
C PRO A 76 4.52 4.02 20.45
N THR A 77 4.00 4.63 19.39
CA THR A 77 3.97 6.08 19.17
C THR A 77 2.55 6.63 19.24
N ARG A 78 2.40 7.87 19.73
CA ARG A 78 1.09 8.54 19.75
C ARG A 78 0.68 9.10 18.40
N GLN A 79 1.66 9.54 17.62
CA GLN A 79 1.42 10.11 16.30
C GLN A 79 0.87 9.02 15.38
N ARG A 80 -0.13 9.38 14.59
CA ARG A 80 -0.71 8.49 13.59
C ARG A 80 0.07 8.63 12.28
N PRO A 81 0.45 7.53 11.61
CA PRO A 81 1.23 7.63 10.38
C PRO A 81 0.50 8.41 9.27
N GLU A 82 -0.84 8.30 9.21
CA GLU A 82 -1.69 9.01 8.24
C GLU A 82 -1.80 10.53 8.45
N ASP A 83 -1.42 11.02 9.63
CA ASP A 83 -1.43 12.45 9.99
C ASP A 83 -0.02 13.06 9.93
N THR A 84 0.99 12.26 9.61
CA THR A 84 2.38 12.71 9.62
C THR A 84 2.66 13.57 8.37
N PRO A 85 3.19 14.80 8.51
CA PRO A 85 3.39 15.69 7.38
C PRO A 85 4.64 15.29 6.58
N MET A 86 4.53 14.24 5.75
CA MET A 86 5.64 13.74 4.92
C MET A 86 5.81 14.50 3.60
N LEU A 87 4.73 15.08 3.10
CA LEU A 87 4.71 15.81 1.82
C LEU A 87 4.51 17.30 2.09
N LEU A 88 5.38 18.14 1.56
CA LEU A 88 5.20 19.60 1.62
C LEU A 88 3.95 19.99 0.83
N SER A 89 2.93 20.50 1.51
CA SER A 89 1.75 21.07 0.86
C SER A 89 2.09 22.41 0.23
N GLY A 90 2.21 22.42 -1.09
CA GLY A 90 2.35 23.63 -1.89
C GLY A 90 3.80 24.03 -2.16
N ARG A 91 4.09 24.35 -3.43
CA ARG A 91 5.33 25.02 -3.86
C ARG A 91 5.36 26.45 -3.32
N HIS A 92 5.55 26.64 -2.03
CA HIS A 92 6.04 27.92 -1.51
C HIS A 92 7.56 27.93 -1.68
N ALA A 93 8.02 28.09 -2.93
CA ALA A 93 9.40 28.46 -3.20
C ALA A 93 9.58 29.88 -2.67
N MET A 94 10.31 30.06 -1.56
CA MET A 94 10.67 31.40 -1.09
C MET A 94 11.58 32.03 -2.14
N ASN A 95 11.34 33.30 -2.46
CA ASN A 95 12.21 34.01 -3.39
C ASN A 95 13.62 34.17 -2.76
N LYS A 96 14.65 34.27 -3.60
CA LYS A 96 16.07 34.44 -3.19
C LYS A 96 16.31 35.65 -2.25
N ASN A 97 15.33 36.56 -2.14
CA ASN A 97 15.38 37.79 -1.34
C ASN A 97 14.52 37.72 -0.05
N GLU A 98 13.83 36.61 0.22
CA GLU A 98 13.02 36.43 1.42
C GLU A 98 13.86 35.77 2.52
N THR A 99 14.02 36.45 3.66
CA THR A 99 14.62 35.84 4.86
C THR A 99 13.73 34.71 5.34
N ALA A 100 14.29 33.50 5.44
CA ALA A 100 13.61 32.34 6.04
C ALA A 100 13.06 32.74 7.43
N PRO A 101 11.76 32.51 7.71
CA PRO A 101 11.19 32.82 9.00
C PRO A 101 11.99 32.11 10.09
N LEU A 102 12.45 32.88 11.08
CA LEU A 102 13.04 32.37 12.31
C LEU A 102 12.02 31.41 12.96
N GLY A 103 12.26 30.11 12.82
CA GLY A 103 11.35 29.07 13.32
C GLY A 103 11.11 27.88 12.38
N LEU A 104 11.60 27.88 11.13
CA LEU A 104 11.63 26.68 10.29
C LEU A 104 12.73 25.69 10.74
N GLY A 105 12.62 25.17 11.97
CA GLY A 105 13.22 23.89 12.30
C GLY A 105 12.38 22.79 11.65
N ARG A 106 13.01 21.85 10.93
CA ARG A 106 12.35 20.67 10.33
C ARG A 106 11.40 20.02 11.36
N SER A 107 10.10 19.95 11.03
CA SER A 107 9.09 19.25 11.84
C SER A 107 8.53 18.00 11.15
N ALA A 108 9.06 17.63 9.97
CA ALA A 108 8.61 16.48 9.20
C ALA A 108 9.55 15.28 9.46
N PRO A 109 9.01 14.09 9.81
CA PRO A 109 9.79 12.87 9.94
C PRO A 109 10.41 12.41 8.62
N SER A 110 11.48 11.62 8.73
CA SER A 110 12.24 11.09 7.60
C SER A 110 11.55 9.87 6.98
N PHE A 111 11.83 9.61 5.71
CA PHE A 111 11.44 8.39 5.02
C PHE A 111 12.69 7.57 4.64
N HIS A 112 12.75 6.32 5.08
CA HIS A 112 13.88 5.41 4.84
C HIS A 112 13.47 4.18 4.03
N LEU A 113 14.38 3.72 3.18
CA LEU A 113 14.25 2.47 2.43
C LEU A 113 15.28 1.45 2.95
N LEU A 114 14.82 0.31 3.48
CA LEU A 114 15.68 -0.77 3.97
C LEU A 114 15.61 -1.99 3.05
N ILE A 115 16.77 -2.52 2.69
CA ILE A 115 16.91 -3.69 1.83
C ILE A 115 17.81 -4.70 2.54
N PRO A 116 17.26 -5.77 3.15
CA PRO A 116 18.06 -6.82 3.77
C PRO A 116 18.75 -7.67 2.71
N VAL A 117 20.08 -7.66 2.71
CA VAL A 117 20.89 -8.38 1.74
C VAL A 117 22.32 -8.55 2.24
N SER A 118 22.91 -9.73 2.03
CA SER A 118 24.31 -10.00 2.42
C SER A 118 25.31 -9.75 1.30
N HIS A 119 24.91 -9.91 0.04
CA HIS A 119 25.79 -9.87 -1.12
C HIS A 119 25.14 -9.17 -2.32
N LYS A 120 25.98 -8.66 -3.22
CA LYS A 120 25.54 -8.05 -4.47
C LYS A 120 24.94 -9.08 -5.44
N SER A 121 23.95 -8.66 -6.23
CA SER A 121 23.32 -9.49 -7.27
C SER A 121 22.66 -8.62 -8.34
N ALA A 122 22.43 -9.18 -9.53
CA ALA A 122 21.69 -8.50 -10.60
C ALA A 122 20.29 -8.06 -10.17
N SER A 123 19.58 -8.92 -9.44
CA SER A 123 18.26 -8.59 -8.87
C SER A 123 18.31 -7.38 -7.95
N LEU A 124 19.27 -7.35 -7.01
CA LEU A 124 19.46 -6.20 -6.11
C LEU A 124 19.66 -4.92 -6.92
N CYS A 125 20.47 -4.97 -7.98
CA CYS A 125 20.76 -3.80 -8.80
C CYS A 125 19.55 -3.30 -9.59
N ARG A 126 18.64 -4.17 -10.02
CA ARG A 126 17.35 -3.74 -10.57
C ARG A 126 16.47 -3.03 -9.54
N THR A 127 16.39 -3.57 -8.32
CA THR A 127 15.66 -2.93 -7.20
C THR A 127 16.26 -1.57 -6.84
N VAL A 128 17.58 -1.48 -6.68
CA VAL A 128 18.29 -0.24 -6.37
C VAL A 128 18.13 0.78 -7.48
N THR A 129 18.34 0.40 -8.74
CA THR A 129 18.26 1.33 -9.89
C THR A 129 16.84 1.86 -10.05
N SER A 130 15.81 1.01 -9.95
CA SER A 130 14.42 1.46 -10.02
C SER A 130 14.05 2.40 -8.87
N SER A 131 14.55 2.14 -7.65
CA SER A 131 14.36 3.05 -6.51
C SER A 131 14.97 4.43 -6.75
N MET A 132 16.19 4.49 -7.29
CA MET A 132 16.89 5.74 -7.60
C MET A 132 16.18 6.53 -8.71
N ILE A 133 15.82 5.88 -9.82
CA ILE A 133 15.08 6.51 -10.93
C ILE A 133 13.77 7.14 -10.45
N LEU A 134 13.10 6.52 -9.48
CA LEU A 134 11.81 6.94 -8.94
C LEU A 134 11.93 7.83 -7.68
N ASN A 135 13.12 8.33 -7.41
CA ASN A 135 13.41 9.26 -6.31
C ASN A 135 12.99 8.73 -4.92
N TYR A 136 13.22 7.44 -4.68
CA TYR A 136 13.15 6.87 -3.33
C TYR A 136 14.35 7.32 -2.49
N PRO A 137 14.25 7.23 -1.14
CA PRO A 137 15.37 7.48 -0.27
C PRO A 137 16.55 6.56 -0.63
N PRO A 138 17.80 7.03 -0.45
CA PRO A 138 18.98 6.20 -0.64
C PRO A 138 18.86 4.89 0.16
N PRO A 139 18.90 3.71 -0.49
CA PRO A 139 18.63 2.46 0.21
C PRO A 139 19.68 2.18 1.28
N THR A 140 19.24 1.63 2.41
CA THR A 140 20.12 1.08 3.45
C THR A 140 20.16 -0.43 3.34
N LEU A 141 21.34 -0.97 3.04
CA LEU A 141 21.57 -2.40 2.98
C LEU A 141 21.77 -2.96 4.39
N ILE A 142 20.90 -3.88 4.79
CA ILE A 142 20.95 -4.51 6.11
C ILE A 142 21.71 -5.84 6.02
N SER A 143 22.68 -6.04 6.92
CA SER A 143 23.58 -7.19 6.95
C SER A 143 24.54 -7.32 5.76
N TYR A 144 24.83 -6.22 5.06
CA TYR A 144 25.71 -6.22 3.89
C TYR A 144 27.16 -6.57 4.23
N GLY A 145 27.79 -7.42 3.41
CA GLY A 145 29.18 -7.84 3.61
C GLY A 145 29.39 -8.81 4.78
N LYS A 146 28.32 -9.26 5.44
CA LYS A 146 28.39 -10.33 6.44
C LYS A 146 28.68 -11.65 5.72
N SER A 147 29.80 -12.28 6.04
CA SER A 147 30.13 -13.61 5.51
C SER A 147 29.09 -14.62 5.97
N THR A 148 28.38 -15.26 5.03
CA THR A 148 27.62 -16.47 5.33
C THR A 148 28.61 -17.56 5.73
N SER A 149 28.49 -18.07 6.95
CA SER A 149 29.32 -19.21 7.38
C SER A 149 29.10 -20.39 6.43
N ASP A 150 30.16 -21.10 6.05
CA ASP A 150 30.06 -22.34 5.29
C ASP A 150 29.05 -23.30 5.98
N GLY A 151 27.99 -23.68 5.26
CA GLY A 151 26.90 -24.48 5.80
C GLY A 151 25.69 -23.71 6.34
N SER A 152 25.54 -22.41 6.03
CA SER A 152 24.35 -21.63 6.41
C SER A 152 23.07 -22.27 5.86
N THR A 153 22.17 -22.67 6.75
CA THR A 153 20.83 -23.18 6.41
C THR A 153 19.89 -22.04 5.99
N GLU A 154 18.81 -22.36 5.27
CA GLU A 154 17.73 -21.40 4.98
C GLU A 154 17.17 -20.77 6.26
N TYR A 155 17.05 -21.55 7.33
CA TYR A 155 16.62 -21.07 8.64
C TYR A 155 17.57 -20.01 9.22
N SER A 156 18.88 -20.28 9.24
CA SER A 156 19.86 -19.32 9.76
C SER A 156 19.91 -18.03 8.93
N ALA A 157 19.79 -18.13 7.60
CA ALA A 157 19.73 -16.95 6.73
C ALA A 157 18.47 -16.10 7.00
N MET A 158 17.33 -16.75 7.20
CA MET A 158 16.07 -16.08 7.57
C MET A 158 16.17 -15.41 8.94
N VAL A 159 16.74 -16.07 9.96
CA VAL A 159 16.95 -15.49 11.29
C VAL A 159 17.91 -14.31 11.22
N ASP A 160 19.03 -14.43 10.51
CA ASP A 160 19.99 -13.33 10.32
C ASP A 160 19.36 -12.11 9.65
N ARG A 161 18.49 -12.33 8.66
CA ARG A 161 17.72 -11.26 8.01
C ARG A 161 16.82 -10.52 9.01
N ILE A 162 16.01 -11.25 9.78
CA ILE A 162 15.06 -10.66 10.74
C ILE A 162 15.82 -9.96 11.86
N ALA A 163 16.88 -10.58 12.37
CA ALA A 163 17.72 -10.02 13.42
C ALA A 163 18.39 -8.73 12.94
N GLY A 164 18.90 -8.69 11.70
CA GLY A 164 19.47 -7.49 11.11
C GLY A 164 18.46 -6.34 11.04
N ILE A 165 17.26 -6.61 10.55
CA ILE A 165 16.18 -5.61 10.47
C ILE A 165 15.82 -5.11 11.88
N TYR A 166 15.56 -6.03 12.81
CA TYR A 166 15.21 -5.69 14.19
C TYR A 166 16.31 -4.84 14.85
N ASN A 167 17.57 -5.24 14.74
CA ASN A 167 18.68 -4.52 15.34
C ASN A 167 18.83 -3.11 14.78
N TYR A 168 18.65 -2.94 13.47
CA TYR A 168 18.69 -1.62 12.85
C TYR A 168 17.53 -0.73 13.35
N LEU A 169 16.31 -1.26 13.38
CA LEU A 169 15.13 -0.53 13.90
C LEU A 169 15.22 -0.21 15.40
N ALA A 170 15.89 -1.06 16.19
CA ALA A 170 15.95 -0.93 17.64
C ALA A 170 17.11 -0.06 18.13
N TYR A 171 18.26 -0.09 17.45
CA TYR A 171 19.51 0.45 17.98
C TYR A 171 20.20 1.47 17.07
N SER A 172 19.74 1.69 15.85
CA SER A 172 20.31 2.70 14.97
C SER A 172 20.02 4.10 15.50
N THR A 173 21.06 4.95 15.60
CA THR A 173 20.90 6.37 15.94
C THR A 173 20.39 7.21 14.77
N GLN A 174 20.21 6.61 13.59
CA GLN A 174 19.77 7.27 12.36
C GLN A 174 18.25 7.21 12.18
N LEU A 175 17.53 6.53 13.07
CA LEU A 175 16.10 6.33 13.01
C LEU A 175 15.43 6.90 14.26
N ASN A 176 14.35 7.65 14.06
CA ASN A 176 13.44 8.08 15.10
C ASN A 176 12.16 7.25 15.05
N ASP A 177 11.48 7.09 16.19
CA ASP A 177 10.30 6.24 16.30
C ASP A 177 9.14 6.69 15.38
N ASP A 178 9.08 7.98 15.02
CA ASP A 178 8.09 8.61 14.14
C ASP A 178 8.47 8.62 12.65
N ASP A 179 9.72 8.27 12.32
CA ASP A 179 10.18 8.14 10.93
C ASP A 179 9.43 7.01 10.22
N LEU A 180 9.18 7.21 8.93
CA LEU A 180 8.53 6.24 8.06
C LEU A 180 9.58 5.34 7.42
N VAL A 181 9.31 4.04 7.38
CA VAL A 181 10.22 3.06 6.78
C VAL A 181 9.46 2.19 5.80
N LEU A 182 10.08 1.97 4.64
CA LEU A 182 9.72 0.94 3.67
C LEU A 182 10.80 -0.15 3.71
N ILE A 183 10.40 -1.38 4.01
CA ILE A 183 11.28 -2.56 4.00
C ILE A 183 10.85 -3.45 2.83
N VAL A 184 11.79 -3.78 1.94
CA VAL A 184 11.51 -4.56 0.73
C VAL A 184 12.51 -5.69 0.57
N ASP A 185 12.08 -6.80 -0.02
CA ASP A 185 12.98 -7.89 -0.39
C ASP A 185 13.97 -7.47 -1.49
N SER A 186 15.16 -8.06 -1.47
CA SER A 186 16.31 -7.66 -2.29
C SER A 186 16.38 -8.35 -3.65
N GLN A 187 15.53 -9.35 -3.92
CA GLN A 187 15.69 -10.25 -5.08
C GLN A 187 14.60 -10.13 -6.16
N ASP A 188 13.44 -9.61 -5.80
CA ASP A 188 12.22 -9.71 -6.60
C ASP A 188 11.30 -8.50 -6.45
N VAL A 189 11.87 -7.33 -6.16
CA VAL A 189 11.12 -6.08 -6.03
C VAL A 189 11.48 -5.08 -7.12
N PHE A 190 10.49 -4.58 -7.85
CA PHE A 190 10.63 -3.46 -8.80
C PHE A 190 9.75 -2.30 -8.36
N PHE A 191 10.30 -1.08 -8.38
CA PHE A 191 9.54 0.14 -8.18
C PHE A 191 8.96 0.61 -9.52
N GLN A 192 7.69 0.97 -9.56
CA GLN A 192 7.01 1.47 -10.76
C GLN A 192 6.66 2.96 -10.69
N LEU A 193 6.26 3.43 -9.51
CA LEU A 193 5.79 4.81 -9.31
C LEU A 193 6.70 5.57 -8.32
N PRO A 194 6.77 6.91 -8.42
CA PRO A 194 7.59 7.75 -7.55
C PRO A 194 7.28 7.58 -6.06
N ALA A 195 8.28 7.82 -5.21
CA ALA A 195 8.16 7.69 -3.75
C ALA A 195 7.03 8.54 -3.15
N GLU A 196 6.81 9.75 -3.68
CA GLU A 196 5.73 10.63 -3.21
C GLU A 196 4.34 10.01 -3.41
N VAL A 197 4.13 9.28 -4.50
CA VAL A 197 2.86 8.59 -4.80
C VAL A 197 2.67 7.44 -3.82
N LEU A 198 3.73 6.68 -3.51
CA LEU A 198 3.67 5.61 -2.52
C LEU A 198 3.30 6.15 -1.13
N VAL A 199 3.99 7.20 -0.68
CA VAL A 199 3.74 7.82 0.63
C VAL A 199 2.32 8.38 0.72
N GLN A 200 1.87 9.10 -0.31
CA GLN A 200 0.50 9.62 -0.36
C GLN A 200 -0.53 8.49 -0.25
N ARG A 201 -0.39 7.43 -1.06
CA ARG A 201 -1.30 6.28 -1.04
C ARG A 201 -1.29 5.53 0.28
N PHE A 202 -0.14 5.40 0.92
CA PHE A 202 -0.01 4.81 2.25
C PHE A 202 -0.86 5.57 3.27
N GLN A 203 -0.71 6.89 3.31
CA GLN A 203 -1.44 7.73 4.26
C GLN A 203 -2.94 7.76 3.98
N ASP A 204 -3.34 7.84 2.71
CA ASP A 204 -4.75 7.82 2.31
C ASP A 204 -5.41 6.49 2.66
N LEU A 205 -4.74 5.36 2.37
CA LEU A 205 -5.28 4.03 2.69
C LEU A 205 -5.41 3.81 4.21
N LEU A 206 -4.45 4.29 5.00
CA LEU A 206 -4.55 4.26 6.46
C LEU A 206 -5.70 5.13 6.97
N ARG A 207 -5.87 6.35 6.43
CA ARG A 207 -6.98 7.24 6.80
C ARG A 207 -8.34 6.60 6.51
N GLU A 208 -8.53 6.10 5.29
CA GLU A 208 -9.75 5.40 4.87
C GLU A 208 -10.05 4.19 5.77
N THR A 209 -9.04 3.40 6.10
CA THR A 209 -9.20 2.17 6.88
C THR A 209 -9.43 2.47 8.36
N ASN A 210 -8.72 3.46 8.92
CA ASN A 210 -8.88 3.85 10.31
C ASN A 210 -10.23 4.51 10.58
N GLU A 211 -10.79 5.24 9.61
CA GLU A 211 -12.18 5.68 9.70
C GLU A 211 -13.17 4.51 9.74
N LYS A 212 -12.97 3.47 8.93
CA LYS A 212 -13.80 2.25 8.96
C LYS A 212 -13.68 1.54 10.30
N LEU A 213 -12.46 1.39 10.83
CA LEU A 213 -12.21 0.78 12.14
C LEU A 213 -12.85 1.59 13.27
N LEU A 214 -12.78 2.92 13.22
CA LEU A 214 -13.44 3.81 14.19
C LEU A 214 -14.95 3.62 14.17
N ARG A 215 -15.57 3.58 12.99
CA ARG A 215 -17.03 3.33 12.85
C ARG A 215 -17.42 1.93 13.32
N LYS A 216 -16.55 0.93 13.12
CA LYS A 216 -16.80 -0.47 13.45
C LYS A 216 -16.64 -0.78 14.95
N TYR A 217 -15.62 -0.24 15.59
CA TYR A 217 -15.23 -0.60 16.96
C TYR A 217 -15.40 0.52 17.99
N GLY A 218 -15.49 1.77 17.53
CA GLY A 218 -15.63 2.94 18.38
C GLY A 218 -14.36 3.31 19.14
N THR A 219 -14.56 4.03 20.24
CA THR A 219 -13.49 4.56 21.10
C THR A 219 -13.51 3.91 22.47
N ILE A 220 -12.42 4.07 23.22
CA ILE A 220 -12.30 3.71 24.62
C ILE A 220 -11.86 4.94 25.42
N THR A 221 -12.47 5.15 26.57
CA THR A 221 -12.05 6.20 27.52
C THR A 221 -11.21 5.54 28.61
N LEU A 222 -9.99 6.02 28.81
CA LEU A 222 -9.09 5.56 29.85
C LEU A 222 -9.03 6.60 30.96
N ASP A 223 -9.22 6.17 32.20
CA ASP A 223 -8.96 6.98 33.38
C ASP A 223 -7.45 6.95 33.65
N LEU A 224 -6.79 8.11 33.55
CA LEU A 224 -5.36 8.24 33.81
C LEU A 224 -5.17 8.98 35.14
N PRO A 225 -5.15 8.26 36.29
CA PRO A 225 -5.18 8.87 37.62
C PRO A 225 -3.99 9.79 37.94
N PHE A 226 -2.92 9.73 37.13
CA PHE A 226 -1.70 10.52 37.32
C PHE A 226 -1.55 11.72 36.36
N ARG A 227 -2.59 12.08 35.57
CA ARG A 227 -2.57 13.27 34.69
C ARG A 227 -3.64 14.29 35.07
N LYS A 228 -3.31 15.58 34.91
CA LYS A 228 -4.23 16.73 35.16
C LYS A 228 -5.51 16.67 34.31
N GLU A 229 -5.46 16.02 33.15
CA GLU A 229 -6.63 15.65 32.34
C GLU A 229 -6.98 14.19 32.62
N GLY A 230 -7.86 13.96 33.60
CA GLY A 230 -8.10 12.64 34.20
C GLY A 230 -8.78 11.60 33.30
N LYS A 231 -9.13 11.93 32.04
CA LYS A 231 -9.78 11.02 31.08
C LYS A 231 -9.25 11.25 29.68
N GLN A 232 -8.82 10.18 29.00
CA GLN A 232 -8.38 10.23 27.60
C GLN A 232 -9.22 9.29 26.74
N THR A 233 -9.81 9.82 25.66
CA THR A 233 -10.54 9.03 24.67
C THR A 233 -9.64 8.68 23.49
N LEU A 234 -9.51 7.39 23.18
CA LEU A 234 -8.69 6.87 22.09
C LEU A 234 -9.53 5.96 21.18
N GLN A 235 -9.18 5.91 19.90
CA GLN A 235 -9.72 4.89 19.00
C GLN A 235 -9.24 3.50 19.45
N LYS A 236 -10.14 2.51 19.50
CA LYS A 236 -9.79 1.18 20.01
C LYS A 236 -8.74 0.46 19.16
N TYR A 237 -8.95 0.43 17.84
CA TYR A 237 -8.07 -0.24 16.89
C TYR A 237 -7.75 0.66 15.72
N SER A 238 -6.48 0.70 15.33
CA SER A 238 -5.98 1.47 14.21
C SER A 238 -4.95 0.66 13.44
N GLN A 239 -5.04 0.67 12.13
CA GLN A 239 -4.01 0.21 11.22
C GLN A 239 -2.90 1.25 11.15
N ARG A 240 -1.65 0.79 11.21
CA ARG A 240 -0.44 1.61 11.28
C ARG A 240 0.67 1.11 10.36
N VAL A 241 0.61 -0.18 10.02
CA VAL A 241 1.57 -0.88 9.16
C VAL A 241 0.82 -1.58 8.05
N LEU A 242 1.35 -1.52 6.83
CA LEU A 242 0.77 -2.14 5.65
C LEU A 242 1.73 -3.16 5.05
N PHE A 243 1.25 -4.38 4.86
CA PHE A 243 1.89 -5.45 4.10
C PHE A 243 1.20 -5.64 2.75
N ALA A 244 1.87 -6.34 1.83
CA ALA A 244 1.23 -6.83 0.61
C ALA A 244 0.12 -7.84 0.92
N ALA A 245 -0.91 -7.88 0.08
CA ALA A 245 -1.94 -8.92 0.13
C ALA A 245 -1.62 -10.03 -0.89
N SER A 246 -1.84 -11.29 -0.50
CA SER A 246 -1.75 -12.47 -1.37
C SER A 246 -3.11 -13.12 -1.54
N LYS A 247 -3.24 -13.86 -2.66
CA LYS A 247 -4.34 -14.79 -2.98
C LYS A 247 -4.15 -16.19 -2.37
N THR A 248 -3.09 -16.39 -1.59
CA THR A 248 -2.82 -17.67 -0.93
C THR A 248 -2.37 -17.45 0.50
N CYS A 249 -2.86 -18.31 1.39
CA CYS A 249 -2.31 -18.44 2.73
C CYS A 249 -1.31 -19.60 2.78
N PRO A 250 -0.35 -19.63 3.72
CA PRO A 250 0.51 -20.80 3.92
C PRO A 250 -0.32 -22.07 4.10
N SER A 251 -0.04 -23.10 3.30
CA SER A 251 -0.80 -24.36 3.34
C SER A 251 -0.75 -25.05 4.70
N SER A 252 0.36 -24.90 5.42
CA SER A 252 0.55 -25.42 6.79
C SER A 252 -0.33 -24.73 7.84
N LEU A 253 -0.94 -23.59 7.52
CA LEU A 253 -1.76 -22.78 8.41
C LEU A 253 -3.22 -22.69 7.96
N SER A 254 -3.70 -23.63 7.13
CA SER A 254 -5.05 -23.56 6.54
C SER A 254 -6.21 -23.37 7.53
N GLN A 255 -6.06 -23.86 8.76
CA GLN A 255 -7.03 -23.71 9.87
C GLN A 255 -6.62 -22.64 10.90
N ASP A 256 -5.50 -21.95 10.70
CA ASP A 256 -5.04 -20.88 11.57
C ASP A 256 -5.95 -19.64 11.42
N PRO A 257 -6.18 -18.87 12.50
CA PRO A 257 -6.89 -17.61 12.42
C PRO A 257 -6.35 -16.65 11.34
N GLY A 258 -5.04 -16.68 11.06
CA GLY A 258 -4.39 -15.89 10.01
C GLY A 258 -4.82 -16.27 8.58
N CYS A 259 -5.45 -17.43 8.40
CA CYS A 259 -6.01 -17.86 7.13
C CYS A 259 -7.54 -17.81 7.08
N VAL A 260 -8.20 -18.03 8.22
CA VAL A 260 -9.67 -18.19 8.29
C VAL A 260 -10.38 -16.93 8.78
N THR A 261 -9.83 -16.28 9.81
CA THR A 261 -10.49 -15.19 10.56
C THR A 261 -10.10 -13.79 10.06
N VAL A 262 -9.16 -13.70 9.12
CA VAL A 262 -8.81 -12.44 8.47
C VAL A 262 -10.01 -11.84 7.71
N PRO A 263 -10.12 -10.49 7.64
CA PRO A 263 -11.20 -9.84 6.92
C PRO A 263 -11.28 -10.26 5.45
N GLN A 264 -12.48 -10.18 4.89
CA GLN A 264 -12.68 -10.37 3.46
C GLN A 264 -12.00 -9.26 2.65
N SER A 265 -11.64 -9.56 1.41
CA SER A 265 -11.08 -8.58 0.48
C SER A 265 -12.04 -7.41 0.25
N SER A 266 -11.51 -6.19 0.09
CA SER A 266 -12.30 -5.02 -0.29
C SER A 266 -12.72 -5.02 -1.77
N LEU A 267 -12.16 -5.92 -2.57
CA LEU A 267 -12.59 -6.10 -3.95
C LEU A 267 -14.05 -6.59 -4.02
N PRO A 268 -14.79 -6.24 -5.08
CA PRO A 268 -16.17 -6.69 -5.27
C PRO A 268 -16.33 -8.21 -5.12
N PRO A 269 -17.42 -8.73 -4.52
CA PRO A 269 -17.67 -10.17 -4.38
C PRO A 269 -17.70 -10.94 -5.70
N ASP A 270 -17.86 -10.24 -6.82
CA ASP A 270 -17.89 -10.73 -8.20
C ASP A 270 -16.70 -10.21 -9.02
N ALA A 271 -15.57 -9.86 -8.39
CA ALA A 271 -14.39 -9.30 -9.06
C ALA A 271 -13.89 -10.15 -10.24
N TYR A 272 -14.08 -11.47 -10.19
CA TYR A 272 -13.77 -12.45 -11.24
C TYR A 272 -15.03 -13.12 -11.81
N GLY A 273 -16.17 -12.42 -11.76
CA GLY A 273 -17.48 -12.94 -12.10
C GLY A 273 -17.98 -13.98 -11.11
N TRP A 274 -18.82 -14.91 -11.57
CA TRP A 274 -19.46 -15.93 -10.73
C TRP A 274 -18.48 -16.99 -10.15
N LYS A 275 -17.24 -17.04 -10.67
CA LYS A 275 -16.16 -17.91 -10.17
C LYS A 275 -15.24 -17.23 -9.15
N THR A 276 -15.60 -16.03 -8.68
CA THR A 276 -14.82 -15.36 -7.65
C THR A 276 -14.69 -16.25 -6.40
N ASP A 277 -13.46 -16.34 -5.87
CA ASP A 277 -13.10 -17.15 -4.70
C ASP A 277 -13.30 -18.67 -4.86
N THR A 278 -13.36 -19.20 -6.09
CA THR A 278 -13.47 -20.66 -6.33
C THR A 278 -12.14 -21.36 -6.57
N GLU A 279 -11.15 -20.67 -7.15
CA GLU A 279 -9.84 -21.23 -7.50
C GLU A 279 -8.72 -20.19 -7.32
N GLY A 280 -7.48 -20.65 -7.18
CA GLY A 280 -6.36 -19.82 -6.70
C GLY A 280 -6.16 -18.50 -7.45
N HIS A 281 -6.23 -18.53 -8.78
CA HIS A 281 -6.08 -17.31 -9.59
C HIS A 281 -7.35 -16.43 -9.64
N LEU A 282 -8.52 -16.96 -9.28
CA LEU A 282 -9.78 -16.20 -9.18
C LEU A 282 -10.13 -15.83 -7.73
N THR A 283 -9.20 -16.05 -6.81
CA THR A 283 -9.36 -15.71 -5.40
C THR A 283 -9.01 -14.24 -5.19
N ARG A 284 -9.85 -13.51 -4.46
CA ARG A 284 -9.53 -12.13 -4.09
C ARG A 284 -8.41 -12.12 -3.03
N PRO A 285 -7.38 -11.29 -3.18
CA PRO A 285 -6.28 -11.22 -2.23
C PRO A 285 -6.79 -10.72 -0.88
N ARG A 286 -6.37 -11.36 0.21
CA ARG A 286 -6.75 -11.00 1.58
C ARG A 286 -5.78 -11.46 2.66
N TRP A 287 -4.85 -12.35 2.33
CA TRP A 287 -3.88 -12.88 3.27
C TRP A 287 -2.63 -12.02 3.28
N LEU A 288 -2.02 -11.87 4.45
CA LEU A 288 -0.75 -11.15 4.57
C LEU A 288 0.35 -11.86 3.80
N LYS A 289 1.16 -11.09 3.09
CA LYS A 289 2.33 -11.58 2.36
C LYS A 289 3.59 -10.81 2.77
N PRO A 290 4.63 -11.50 3.27
CA PRO A 290 5.93 -10.89 3.48
C PRO A 290 6.60 -10.52 2.14
N GLY A 291 7.52 -9.55 2.20
CA GLY A 291 8.37 -9.14 1.08
C GLY A 291 8.32 -7.64 0.78
N ALA A 292 7.24 -6.96 1.19
CA ALA A 292 7.16 -5.51 1.26
C ALA A 292 6.31 -5.08 2.45
N VAL A 293 6.82 -4.15 3.26
CA VAL A 293 6.09 -3.59 4.39
C VAL A 293 6.44 -2.12 4.59
N MET A 294 5.44 -1.31 4.91
CA MET A 294 5.61 0.11 5.19
C MET A 294 4.91 0.49 6.50
N GLY A 295 5.58 1.30 7.32
CA GLY A 295 5.09 1.73 8.63
C GLY A 295 6.11 2.60 9.37
N GLN A 296 5.72 3.14 10.52
CA GLN A 296 6.66 3.89 11.36
C GLN A 296 7.69 2.97 12.02
N VAL A 297 8.89 3.49 12.30
CA VAL A 297 9.97 2.75 12.99
C VAL A 297 9.47 2.13 14.29
N GLY A 298 8.77 2.91 15.13
CA GLY A 298 8.28 2.44 16.42
C GLY A 298 7.33 1.25 16.31
N ASP A 299 6.47 1.23 15.28
CA ASP A 299 5.53 0.14 15.02
C ASP A 299 6.24 -1.10 14.47
N LEU A 300 7.11 -0.93 13.48
CA LEU A 300 7.87 -2.02 12.87
C LEU A 300 8.84 -2.66 13.86
N ARG A 301 9.48 -1.88 14.75
CA ARG A 301 10.38 -2.40 15.79
C ARG A 301 9.69 -3.44 16.67
N VAL A 302 8.46 -3.17 17.09
CA VAL A 302 7.68 -4.08 17.94
C VAL A 302 7.23 -5.32 17.15
N ILE A 303 6.88 -5.17 15.87
CA ILE A 303 6.52 -6.30 15.00
C ILE A 303 7.73 -7.23 14.80
N TYR A 304 8.88 -6.68 14.40
CA TYR A 304 10.08 -7.49 14.15
C TYR A 304 10.67 -8.11 15.42
N ALA A 305 10.49 -7.48 16.59
CA ALA A 305 10.82 -8.09 17.88
C ALA A 305 10.01 -9.38 18.12
N GLU A 306 8.70 -9.34 17.87
CA GLU A 306 7.84 -10.51 18.07
C GLU A 306 8.08 -11.60 17.01
N ILE A 307 8.36 -11.21 15.76
CA ILE A 307 8.78 -12.17 14.72
C ILE A 307 10.06 -12.88 15.14
N LEU A 308 11.07 -12.13 15.61
CA LEU A 308 12.35 -12.68 16.06
C LEU A 308 12.17 -13.64 17.25
N ASN A 309 11.33 -13.26 18.21
CA ASN A 309 10.96 -14.12 19.33
C ASN A 309 10.30 -15.43 18.85
N TYR A 310 9.37 -15.35 17.89
CA TYR A 310 8.70 -16.52 17.33
C TYR A 310 9.68 -17.49 16.65
N VAL A 311 10.57 -16.99 15.78
CA VAL A 311 11.50 -17.85 15.02
C VAL A 311 12.58 -18.49 15.89
N HIS A 312 12.93 -17.88 17.03
CA HIS A 312 13.80 -18.53 18.02
C HIS A 312 13.11 -19.69 18.73
N GLN A 313 11.81 -19.56 19.02
CA GLN A 313 11.02 -20.63 19.64
C GLN A 313 10.64 -21.74 18.66
N HIS A 314 10.48 -21.40 17.37
CA HIS A 314 10.02 -22.31 16.32
C HIS A 314 11.05 -22.40 15.20
N ARG A 315 11.90 -23.43 15.25
CA ARG A 315 12.93 -23.68 14.21
C ARG A 315 12.30 -24.15 12.89
N ASN A 316 11.88 -23.20 12.06
CA ASN A 316 11.29 -23.45 10.75
C ASN A 316 11.87 -22.47 9.72
N SER A 317 12.32 -22.94 8.55
CA SER A 317 12.94 -22.08 7.52
C SER A 317 12.00 -21.00 6.94
N ARG A 318 10.68 -21.18 7.07
CA ARG A 318 9.65 -20.18 6.71
C ARG A 318 9.02 -19.51 7.92
N GLY A 319 9.75 -19.50 9.04
CA GLY A 319 9.24 -19.07 10.33
C GLY A 319 8.79 -17.61 10.38
N ASP A 320 9.38 -16.72 9.58
CA ASP A 320 8.93 -15.33 9.42
C ASP A 320 7.54 -15.23 8.82
N TYR A 321 7.28 -15.92 7.71
CA TYR A 321 5.97 -15.93 7.08
C TYR A 321 4.93 -16.50 8.05
N LEU A 322 5.25 -17.61 8.72
CA LEU A 322 4.35 -18.21 9.72
C LEU A 322 4.09 -17.25 10.89
N ALA A 323 5.13 -16.60 11.43
CA ALA A 323 5.01 -15.63 12.51
C ALA A 323 4.08 -14.48 12.12
N MET A 324 4.32 -13.84 10.97
CA MET A 324 3.52 -12.71 10.49
C MET A 324 2.06 -13.11 10.24
N THR A 325 1.82 -14.29 9.64
CA THR A 325 0.46 -14.82 9.44
C THR A 325 -0.25 -15.01 10.79
N GLN A 326 0.41 -15.61 11.78
CA GLN A 326 -0.18 -15.85 13.09
C GLN A 326 -0.40 -14.56 13.89
N MET A 327 0.53 -13.61 13.81
CA MET A 327 0.36 -12.28 14.42
C MET A 327 -0.87 -11.57 13.86
N PHE A 328 -0.98 -11.50 12.53
CA PHE A 328 -2.15 -10.92 11.86
C PHE A 328 -3.45 -11.67 12.22
N GLY A 329 -3.40 -13.00 12.24
CA GLY A 329 -4.52 -13.84 12.65
C GLY A 329 -5.01 -13.59 14.08
N ARG A 330 -4.10 -13.52 15.05
CA ARG A 330 -4.44 -13.25 16.47
C ARG A 330 -5.04 -11.85 16.63
N GLN A 331 -4.50 -10.86 15.94
CA GLN A 331 -5.04 -9.49 15.91
C GLN A 331 -6.49 -9.49 15.41
N GLU A 332 -6.74 -10.05 14.24
CA GLU A 332 -8.07 -10.05 13.62
C GLU A 332 -9.07 -10.93 14.37
N PHE A 333 -8.60 -12.02 14.99
CA PHE A 333 -9.42 -12.85 15.87
C PHE A 333 -9.93 -12.06 17.08
N LEU A 334 -9.07 -11.28 17.74
CA LEU A 334 -9.48 -10.43 18.85
C LEU A 334 -10.42 -9.32 18.43
N ARG A 335 -10.16 -8.68 17.28
CA ARG A 335 -11.05 -7.67 16.71
C ARG A 335 -12.44 -8.25 16.43
N GLU A 336 -12.53 -9.45 15.86
CA GLU A 336 -13.81 -10.14 15.62
C GLU A 336 -14.52 -10.55 16.93
N LEU A 337 -13.79 -10.96 17.97
CA LEU A 337 -14.38 -11.20 19.30
C LEU A 337 -14.98 -9.93 19.90
N GLU A 338 -14.26 -8.80 19.82
CA GLU A 338 -14.76 -7.50 20.28
C GLU A 338 -16.01 -7.08 19.49
N ARG A 339 -15.99 -7.25 18.15
CA ARG A 339 -17.14 -6.99 17.29
C ARG A 339 -18.36 -7.77 17.74
N ARG A 340 -18.22 -9.06 18.02
CA ARG A 340 -19.34 -9.92 18.47
C ARG A 340 -19.93 -9.49 19.81
N ASN A 341 -19.09 -8.95 20.70
CA ASN A 341 -19.54 -8.42 21.99
C ASN A 341 -20.28 -7.09 21.82
N SER A 342 -19.85 -6.22 20.89
CA SER A 342 -20.45 -4.89 20.71
C SER A 342 -21.56 -4.83 19.64
N ALA A 343 -21.68 -5.83 18.78
CA ALA A 343 -22.61 -5.82 17.66
C ALA A 343 -24.05 -6.17 18.07
N SER A 344 -25.02 -5.45 17.50
CA SER A 344 -26.43 -5.80 17.63
C SER A 344 -26.74 -7.06 16.83
N ARG A 345 -27.26 -8.09 17.50
CA ARG A 345 -27.64 -9.38 16.89
C ARG A 345 -28.62 -9.22 15.72
N LEU A 346 -29.57 -8.29 15.83
CA LEU A 346 -30.48 -7.99 14.73
C LEU A 346 -29.73 -7.39 13.54
N LYS A 347 -28.91 -6.37 13.77
CA LYS A 347 -28.18 -5.66 12.71
C LYS A 347 -27.30 -6.65 11.96
N GLU A 348 -26.62 -7.54 12.67
CA GLU A 348 -25.80 -8.60 12.11
C GLU A 348 -26.61 -9.61 11.31
N TRP A 349 -27.75 -10.07 11.85
CA TRP A 349 -28.65 -10.94 11.12
C TRP A 349 -29.09 -10.29 9.80
N LEU A 350 -29.53 -9.01 9.84
CA LEU A 350 -29.95 -8.26 8.66
C LEU A 350 -28.81 -8.14 7.66
N TYR A 351 -27.64 -7.66 8.09
CA TYR A 351 -26.46 -7.47 7.23
C TYR A 351 -26.02 -8.78 6.57
N ARG A 352 -26.15 -9.90 7.29
CA ARG A 352 -25.89 -11.22 6.71
C ARG A 352 -26.94 -11.62 5.67
N GLN A 353 -28.21 -11.30 5.86
CA GLN A 353 -29.26 -11.59 4.87
C GLN A 353 -29.09 -10.76 3.58
N ILE A 354 -28.67 -9.50 3.69
CA ILE A 354 -28.47 -8.61 2.54
C ILE A 354 -27.02 -8.60 2.00
N GLY A 355 -26.14 -9.47 2.52
CA GLY A 355 -24.80 -9.69 1.97
C GLY A 355 -23.76 -8.60 2.25
N ILE A 356 -23.97 -7.74 3.26
CA ILE A 356 -23.06 -6.63 3.62
C ILE A 356 -22.43 -6.81 5.01
N SER A 357 -22.37 -8.05 5.51
CA SER A 357 -21.81 -8.32 6.84
C SER A 357 -20.28 -8.26 6.82
N ASP A 358 -19.70 -7.45 7.70
CA ASP A 358 -18.26 -7.37 7.94
C ASP A 358 -17.74 -8.42 8.93
N ALA A 359 -18.53 -9.47 9.18
CA ALA A 359 -18.20 -10.52 10.14
C ALA A 359 -17.17 -11.50 9.57
N SER A 360 -16.11 -11.75 10.33
CA SER A 360 -15.13 -12.78 10.00
C SER A 360 -15.58 -14.17 10.46
N ASN A 361 -15.06 -15.21 9.80
CA ASN A 361 -15.34 -16.60 10.17
C ASN A 361 -14.48 -17.00 11.37
N LEU A 362 -15.14 -17.27 12.51
CA LEU A 362 -14.48 -17.85 13.70
C LEU A 362 -14.63 -19.37 13.78
N THR A 363 -15.66 -19.97 13.18
CA THR A 363 -16.00 -21.38 13.40
C THR A 363 -15.10 -22.34 12.65
N GLY A 364 -14.47 -21.89 11.57
CA GLY A 364 -13.52 -22.71 10.80
C GLY A 364 -12.08 -22.63 11.31
N ALA A 365 -11.78 -21.75 12.27
CA ALA A 365 -10.44 -21.52 12.77
C ALA A 365 -10.18 -22.33 14.05
N ILE A 366 -8.97 -22.85 14.22
CA ILE A 366 -8.50 -23.33 15.52
C ILE A 366 -8.29 -22.09 16.40
N PRO A 367 -8.98 -21.97 17.55
CA PRO A 367 -8.82 -20.82 18.42
C PRO A 367 -7.35 -20.65 18.83
N PRO A 368 -6.77 -19.45 18.67
CA PRO A 368 -5.38 -19.23 19.04
C PRO A 368 -5.22 -19.23 20.56
N HIS A 369 -4.04 -19.62 21.03
CA HIS A 369 -3.69 -19.44 22.43
C HIS A 369 -3.48 -17.95 22.74
N LEU A 370 -4.27 -17.41 23.68
CA LEU A 370 -4.25 -16.01 24.07
C LEU A 370 -4.00 -15.88 25.57
N THR A 371 -2.95 -15.16 25.94
CA THR A 371 -2.56 -14.93 27.34
C THR A 371 -2.98 -13.52 27.76
N ALA A 372 -3.70 -13.40 28.88
CA ALA A 372 -4.11 -12.10 29.41
C ALA A 372 -2.89 -11.25 29.77
N GLY A 373 -2.94 -9.94 29.49
CA GLY A 373 -1.81 -9.03 29.66
C GLY A 373 -0.83 -9.01 28.48
N THR A 374 -0.94 -9.95 27.54
CA THR A 374 -0.12 -9.96 26.32
C THR A 374 -0.74 -9.09 25.23
N ARG A 375 0.11 -8.39 24.47
CA ARG A 375 -0.27 -7.59 23.31
C ARG A 375 -0.45 -8.48 22.06
N TYR A 376 -1.54 -8.25 21.35
CA TYR A 376 -1.81 -8.89 20.05
C TYR A 376 -2.26 -7.90 18.97
N GLU A 377 -2.46 -6.62 19.32
CA GLU A 377 -2.78 -5.55 18.37
C GLU A 377 -1.49 -4.84 17.94
N TYR A 378 -1.10 -5.04 16.68
CA TYR A 378 0.14 -4.50 16.11
C TYR A 378 -0.14 -3.46 15.03
N GLY A 379 -1.41 -3.10 14.79
CA GLY A 379 -1.81 -2.21 13.71
C GLY A 379 -1.51 -2.76 12.33
N ILE A 380 -1.42 -4.09 12.19
CA ILE A 380 -1.11 -4.75 10.92
C ILE A 380 -2.34 -4.66 10.00
N GLY A 381 -2.11 -4.27 8.75
CA GLY A 381 -3.08 -4.37 7.67
C GLY A 381 -2.45 -4.86 6.38
N VAL A 382 -3.29 -5.09 5.38
CA VAL A 382 -2.89 -5.57 4.06
C VAL A 382 -3.48 -4.70 2.95
N ASP A 383 -2.72 -4.51 1.88
CA ASP A 383 -3.14 -3.77 0.69
C ASP A 383 -3.97 -4.67 -0.25
N TYR A 384 -5.27 -4.79 0.01
CA TYR A 384 -6.20 -5.65 -0.74
C TYR A 384 -6.30 -5.31 -2.24
N GLU A 385 -6.09 -4.06 -2.62
CA GLU A 385 -6.34 -3.58 -3.99
C GLU A 385 -5.04 -3.41 -4.79
N SER A 386 -3.90 -3.74 -4.21
CA SER A 386 -2.57 -3.52 -4.81
C SER A 386 -2.36 -2.06 -5.23
N ARG A 387 -2.77 -1.11 -4.36
CA ARG A 387 -2.54 0.33 -4.56
C ARG A 387 -1.07 0.69 -4.35
N LEU A 388 -0.42 0.03 -3.39
CA LEU A 388 0.98 0.16 -3.04
C LEU A 388 1.77 -1.05 -3.53
N PHE A 389 1.35 -2.24 -3.12
CA PHE A 389 2.11 -3.48 -3.28
C PHE A 389 1.34 -4.49 -4.11
N PHE A 390 1.86 -4.80 -5.30
CA PHE A 390 1.42 -5.95 -6.07
C PHE A 390 2.21 -7.20 -5.70
N ASN A 391 1.54 -8.34 -5.55
CA ASN A 391 2.19 -9.63 -5.31
C ASN A 391 1.86 -10.62 -6.43
N MET A 392 2.88 -11.13 -7.13
CA MET A 392 2.70 -11.92 -8.36
C MET A 392 2.08 -13.30 -8.14
N LEU A 393 2.35 -13.98 -7.01
CA LEU A 393 1.85 -15.33 -6.77
C LEU A 393 0.32 -15.44 -6.94
N ASN A 394 -0.12 -16.25 -7.91
CA ASN A 394 -1.50 -16.41 -8.39
C ASN A 394 -2.20 -15.15 -8.95
N ALA A 395 -1.51 -14.02 -9.06
CA ALA A 395 -2.06 -12.76 -9.56
C ALA A 395 -1.49 -12.34 -10.93
N LYS A 396 -0.64 -13.17 -11.56
CA LYS A 396 -0.07 -12.91 -12.90
C LYS A 396 -1.13 -12.58 -13.96
N MET A 397 -2.31 -13.19 -13.86
CA MET A 397 -3.41 -12.97 -14.82
C MET A 397 -4.27 -11.73 -14.51
N ASP A 398 -4.04 -11.07 -13.38
CA ASP A 398 -4.80 -9.89 -12.97
C ASP A 398 -4.24 -8.59 -13.54
N VAL A 399 -3.13 -8.67 -14.27
CA VAL A 399 -2.36 -7.49 -14.68
C VAL A 399 -2.21 -7.41 -16.19
N GLU A 400 -2.24 -6.17 -16.67
CA GLU A 400 -1.95 -5.83 -18.06
C GLU A 400 -1.10 -4.54 -18.07
N TRP A 401 -0.30 -4.36 -19.12
CA TRP A 401 0.48 -3.15 -19.34
C TRP A 401 -0.33 -2.18 -20.18
N LEU A 402 -0.89 -1.16 -19.52
CA LEU A 402 -1.87 -0.27 -20.14
C LEU A 402 -1.26 1.06 -20.52
N HIS A 403 -1.70 1.55 -21.68
CA HIS A 403 -1.54 2.94 -22.09
C HIS A 403 -2.89 3.62 -21.94
N TYR A 404 -2.95 4.73 -21.22
CA TYR A 404 -4.21 5.38 -20.85
C TYR A 404 -4.68 6.46 -21.84
N TYR A 405 -3.88 6.80 -22.85
CA TYR A 405 -4.26 7.79 -23.87
C TYR A 405 -5.47 7.36 -24.72
N ASN A 406 -5.78 6.05 -24.79
CA ASN A 406 -6.89 5.52 -25.59
C ASN A 406 -7.88 4.71 -24.74
N VAL A 407 -8.98 5.37 -24.33
CA VAL A 407 -10.06 4.76 -23.54
C VAL A 407 -10.69 3.54 -24.22
N SER A 408 -10.71 3.47 -25.55
CA SER A 408 -11.24 2.30 -26.27
C SER A 408 -10.38 1.07 -26.04
N THR A 409 -9.05 1.23 -25.92
CA THR A 409 -8.13 0.11 -25.63
C THR A 409 -8.29 -0.37 -24.20
N THR A 410 -8.34 0.54 -23.23
CA THR A 410 -8.55 0.17 -21.83
C THR A 410 -9.93 -0.46 -21.61
N SER A 411 -10.96 0.04 -22.31
CA SER A 411 -12.30 -0.58 -22.31
C SER A 411 -12.32 -1.97 -22.96
N ALA A 412 -11.55 -2.19 -24.03
CA ALA A 412 -11.43 -3.50 -24.65
C ALA A 412 -10.75 -4.52 -23.73
N VAL A 413 -9.71 -4.11 -23.00
CA VAL A 413 -9.08 -4.93 -21.95
C VAL A 413 -10.08 -5.24 -20.84
N GLN A 414 -10.83 -4.23 -20.38
CA GLN A 414 -11.85 -4.40 -19.35
C GLN A 414 -12.91 -5.45 -19.77
N MET A 415 -13.37 -5.39 -21.02
CA MET A 415 -14.31 -6.39 -21.58
C MET A 415 -13.67 -7.78 -21.71
N LYS A 416 -12.42 -7.87 -22.18
CA LYS A 416 -11.66 -9.13 -22.33
C LYS A 416 -11.58 -9.90 -21.00
N HIS A 417 -11.39 -9.17 -19.90
CA HIS A 417 -11.23 -9.75 -18.55
C HIS A 417 -12.52 -9.80 -17.74
N GLY A 418 -13.66 -9.40 -18.32
CA GLY A 418 -14.96 -9.45 -17.64
C GLY A 418 -15.06 -8.53 -16.41
N VAL A 419 -14.28 -7.45 -16.37
CA VAL A 419 -14.29 -6.49 -15.26
C VAL A 419 -15.54 -5.59 -15.37
N PRO A 420 -16.33 -5.39 -14.29
CA PRO A 420 -17.55 -4.58 -14.32
C PRO A 420 -17.31 -3.15 -14.83
N ARG A 421 -18.27 -2.59 -15.59
CA ARG A 421 -18.15 -1.26 -16.24
C ARG A 421 -18.01 -0.10 -15.26
N GLU A 422 -18.46 -0.30 -14.03
CA GLU A 422 -18.41 0.64 -12.92
C GLU A 422 -16.97 0.92 -12.47
N ARG A 423 -16.05 -0.03 -12.65
CA ARG A 423 -14.61 0.13 -12.40
C ARG A 423 -13.87 0.41 -13.71
N ARG A 424 -13.90 1.65 -14.18
CA ARG A 424 -13.20 2.05 -15.41
C ARG A 424 -11.68 2.01 -15.22
N LEU A 425 -10.98 1.45 -16.20
CA LEU A 425 -9.52 1.45 -16.28
C LEU A 425 -9.02 2.80 -16.81
N MET A 426 -9.01 3.80 -15.93
CA MET A 426 -8.52 5.17 -16.19
C MET A 426 -7.19 5.40 -15.48
N LEU A 427 -6.42 6.39 -15.93
CA LEU A 427 -5.22 6.82 -15.22
C LEU A 427 -5.63 7.33 -13.83
N PRO A 428 -5.01 6.84 -12.74
CA PRO A 428 -5.25 7.35 -11.39
C PRO A 428 -4.98 8.85 -11.28
N GLU A 429 -5.79 9.57 -10.48
CA GLU A 429 -5.72 11.03 -10.35
C GLU A 429 -4.40 11.55 -9.75
N ASP A 430 -3.73 10.71 -8.97
CA ASP A 430 -2.42 11.01 -8.39
C ASP A 430 -1.27 10.87 -9.39
N LEU A 431 -1.52 10.29 -10.57
CA LEU A 431 -0.60 10.26 -11.71
C LEU A 431 -0.88 11.36 -12.74
N ASP A 432 -1.77 12.30 -12.43
CA ASP A 432 -2.03 13.45 -13.29
C ASP A 432 -0.72 14.23 -13.55
N PRO A 433 -0.30 14.40 -14.83
CA PRO A 433 0.94 15.11 -15.16
C PRO A 433 1.04 16.54 -14.63
N VAL A 434 -0.09 17.20 -14.36
CA VAL A 434 -0.12 18.56 -13.78
C VAL A 434 0.33 18.55 -12.33
N LYS A 435 0.00 17.48 -11.59
CA LYS A 435 0.35 17.33 -10.17
C LYS A 435 1.73 16.72 -10.00
N LEU A 436 2.00 15.60 -10.69
CA LEU A 436 3.21 14.80 -10.50
C LEU A 436 4.40 15.29 -11.37
N GLY A 437 4.13 16.00 -12.46
CA GLY A 437 5.14 16.32 -13.46
C GLY A 437 5.48 15.13 -14.36
N ASN A 438 6.38 15.35 -15.31
CA ASN A 438 6.78 14.34 -16.29
C ASN A 438 8.21 13.83 -16.00
N PRO A 439 8.43 12.51 -15.94
CA PRO A 439 9.72 11.92 -15.57
C PRO A 439 10.85 12.21 -16.57
N PHE A 440 10.54 12.56 -17.82
CA PHE A 440 11.53 12.85 -18.87
C PHE A 440 11.95 14.31 -18.98
N VAL A 441 11.37 15.20 -18.16
CA VAL A 441 11.79 16.61 -18.12
C VAL A 441 13.18 16.68 -17.51
N GLN A 442 14.16 17.14 -18.28
CA GLN A 442 15.52 17.35 -17.79
C GLN A 442 15.57 18.54 -16.82
N PRO A 443 16.35 18.45 -15.72
CA PRO A 443 16.61 19.60 -14.85
C PRO A 443 17.32 20.71 -15.63
N ARG A 444 17.08 21.96 -15.22
CA ARG A 444 17.74 23.13 -15.82
C ARG A 444 18.95 23.48 -14.97
N PHE A 445 20.12 23.48 -15.59
CA PHE A 445 21.37 23.93 -14.98
C PHE A 445 21.71 25.35 -15.45
N THR A 446 22.17 26.18 -14.53
CA THR A 446 22.73 27.49 -14.85
C THR A 446 24.17 27.35 -15.35
N LYS A 447 24.74 28.43 -15.91
CA LYS A 447 26.14 28.40 -16.40
C LYS A 447 27.17 28.17 -15.29
N ASP A 448 26.79 28.42 -14.05
CA ASP A 448 27.65 28.29 -12.87
C ASP A 448 27.54 26.90 -12.22
N ASP A 449 26.63 26.04 -12.69
CA ASP A 449 26.46 24.68 -12.18
C ASP A 449 27.40 23.71 -12.92
N TRP A 450 28.08 22.85 -12.14
CA TRP A 450 28.92 21.78 -12.67
C TRP A 450 28.22 20.42 -12.43
N PRO A 451 27.36 19.96 -13.35
CA PRO A 451 26.60 18.73 -13.13
C PRO A 451 27.54 17.52 -13.11
N ASN A 452 27.44 16.71 -12.06
CA ASN A 452 28.10 15.40 -11.97
C ASN A 452 27.03 14.28 -12.03
N PRO A 453 27.09 13.33 -12.98
CA PRO A 453 28.07 13.23 -14.07
C PRO A 453 27.91 14.34 -15.12
N PRO A 454 28.94 14.64 -15.92
CA PRO A 454 28.84 15.68 -16.96
C PRO A 454 27.78 15.33 -17.99
N TRP A 455 27.21 16.37 -18.63
CA TRP A 455 26.22 16.18 -19.68
C TRP A 455 26.84 15.54 -20.92
N ASN A 456 26.22 14.48 -21.42
CA ASN A 456 26.61 13.75 -22.62
C ASN A 456 25.36 13.49 -23.49
N ALA A 457 25.34 14.05 -24.70
CA ALA A 457 24.17 14.01 -25.57
C ALA A 457 23.72 12.58 -25.96
N THR A 458 24.64 11.61 -25.95
CA THR A 458 24.35 10.21 -26.26
C THR A 458 23.82 9.48 -25.03
N LEU A 459 24.52 9.58 -23.89
CA LEU A 459 24.16 8.87 -22.66
C LEU A 459 22.92 9.44 -21.97
N ASP A 460 22.62 10.72 -22.18
CA ASP A 460 21.52 11.44 -21.50
C ASP A 460 20.31 11.67 -22.40
N LYS A 461 20.25 10.94 -23.52
CA LYS A 461 19.15 11.00 -24.47
C LYS A 461 17.88 10.44 -23.84
N LEU A 462 16.96 11.35 -23.49
CA LEU A 462 15.61 11.02 -23.05
C LEU A 462 14.59 11.25 -24.17
N PRO A 463 13.45 10.54 -24.16
CA PRO A 463 12.37 10.77 -25.11
C PRO A 463 11.75 12.15 -24.92
N ASN A 464 11.05 12.64 -25.95
CA ASN A 464 10.36 13.92 -25.86
C ASN A 464 9.19 13.82 -24.87
N TYR A 465 9.29 14.56 -23.75
CA TYR A 465 8.30 14.60 -22.68
C TYR A 465 6.88 15.00 -23.15
N ARG A 466 6.74 15.70 -24.28
CA ARG A 466 5.43 16.07 -24.84
C ARG A 466 4.64 14.90 -25.42
N ASN A 467 5.35 13.85 -25.82
CA ASN A 467 4.80 12.63 -26.43
C ASN A 467 5.03 11.40 -25.54
N HIS A 468 5.39 11.61 -24.26
CA HIS A 468 5.66 10.55 -23.29
C HIS A 468 5.15 11.01 -21.92
N SER A 469 3.88 11.38 -21.86
CA SER A 469 3.21 11.67 -20.59
C SER A 469 2.83 10.38 -19.84
N TRP A 470 2.40 10.48 -18.58
CA TRP A 470 1.86 9.33 -17.82
C TRP A 470 0.71 8.60 -18.52
N HIS A 471 0.00 9.27 -19.44
CA HIS A 471 -1.04 8.62 -20.25
C HIS A 471 -0.46 7.70 -21.35
N GLU A 472 0.78 7.94 -21.76
CA GLU A 472 1.44 7.24 -22.87
C GLU A 472 2.43 6.19 -22.37
N LEU A 473 2.77 6.19 -21.09
CA LEU A 473 3.65 5.17 -20.51
C LEU A 473 2.90 3.84 -20.36
N PRO A 474 3.55 2.70 -20.64
CA PRO A 474 3.01 1.38 -20.34
C PRO A 474 3.08 1.15 -18.82
N LEU A 475 1.95 1.33 -18.12
CA LEU A 475 1.88 1.10 -16.68
C LEU A 475 1.26 -0.27 -16.40
N MET A 476 1.97 -1.10 -15.65
CA MET A 476 1.42 -2.35 -15.12
C MET A 476 0.25 -1.99 -14.21
N THR A 477 -0.93 -2.51 -14.55
CA THR A 477 -2.19 -2.17 -13.91
C THR A 477 -2.88 -3.44 -13.44
N ASN A 478 -3.29 -3.50 -12.17
CA ASN A 478 -4.22 -4.52 -11.70
C ASN A 478 -5.62 -4.19 -12.20
N ILE A 479 -6.12 -4.99 -13.14
CA ILE A 479 -7.36 -4.72 -13.86
C ILE A 479 -8.62 -4.94 -13.00
N HIS A 480 -8.54 -5.83 -11.99
CA HIS A 480 -9.69 -6.13 -11.12
C HIS A 480 -9.86 -5.10 -10.02
N SER A 481 -8.77 -4.45 -9.57
CA SER A 481 -8.84 -3.32 -8.65
C SER A 481 -8.85 -1.96 -9.35
N ALA A 482 -8.55 -1.91 -10.66
CA ALA A 482 -8.28 -0.69 -11.42
C ALA A 482 -7.16 0.18 -10.81
N SER A 483 -6.18 -0.45 -10.14
CA SER A 483 -5.07 0.23 -9.47
C SER A 483 -3.74 -0.01 -10.21
N VAL A 484 -2.92 1.03 -10.30
CA VAL A 484 -1.53 0.94 -10.79
C VAL A 484 -0.61 0.82 -9.58
N PRO A 485 -0.09 -0.34 -9.19
CA PRO A 485 0.76 -0.47 -7.99
C PRO A 485 2.00 0.40 -8.06
N ALA A 486 2.44 0.92 -6.91
CA ALA A 486 3.70 1.65 -6.80
C ALA A 486 4.93 0.74 -6.81
N LEU A 487 4.77 -0.48 -6.31
CA LEU A 487 5.81 -1.49 -6.19
C LEU A 487 5.28 -2.87 -6.57
N LEU A 488 6.12 -3.65 -7.25
CA LEU A 488 5.86 -5.01 -7.68
C LEU A 488 6.75 -5.98 -6.90
N HIS A 489 6.16 -6.92 -6.18
CA HIS A 489 6.82 -8.07 -5.55
C HIS A 489 6.58 -9.32 -6.40
N LEU A 490 7.64 -9.84 -7.00
CA LEU A 490 7.66 -10.81 -8.10
C LEU A 490 8.14 -12.18 -7.63
N ASP A 491 7.53 -12.67 -6.55
CA ASP A 491 7.85 -13.89 -5.81
C ASP A 491 7.51 -15.22 -6.51
N GLY A 492 7.37 -15.19 -7.84
CA GLY A 492 7.01 -16.34 -8.67
C GLY A 492 8.09 -16.68 -9.70
N ASP A 493 7.69 -16.90 -10.95
CA ASP A 493 8.59 -17.37 -12.01
C ASP A 493 9.64 -16.31 -12.39
N LYS A 494 10.93 -16.68 -12.28
CA LYS A 494 12.07 -15.83 -12.63
C LYS A 494 12.03 -15.36 -14.09
N THR A 495 11.56 -16.19 -15.01
CA THR A 495 11.48 -15.83 -16.45
C THR A 495 10.48 -14.70 -16.69
N VAL A 496 9.39 -14.67 -15.93
CA VAL A 496 8.40 -13.60 -15.97
C VAL A 496 8.99 -12.32 -15.40
N ARG A 497 9.79 -12.42 -14.34
CA ARG A 497 10.46 -11.27 -13.73
C ARG A 497 11.44 -10.60 -14.68
N ASP A 498 12.24 -11.37 -15.43
CA ASP A 498 13.17 -10.80 -16.42
C ASP A 498 12.42 -10.11 -17.56
N LYS A 499 11.33 -10.73 -18.03
CA LYS A 499 10.45 -10.11 -19.02
C LYS A 499 9.80 -8.83 -18.51
N TRP A 500 9.30 -8.82 -17.27
CA TRP A 500 8.63 -7.65 -16.71
C TRP A 500 9.60 -6.52 -16.41
N TRP A 501 10.88 -6.83 -16.15
CA TRP A 501 11.91 -5.79 -16.05
C TRP A 501 12.04 -5.00 -17.36
N SER A 502 12.07 -5.68 -18.51
CA SER A 502 12.16 -5.00 -19.81
C SER A 502 10.86 -4.32 -20.24
N GLU A 503 9.72 -4.68 -19.64
CA GLU A 503 8.44 -3.99 -19.84
C GLU A 503 8.30 -2.72 -18.96
N MET A 504 9.16 -2.52 -17.95
CA MET A 504 9.14 -1.32 -17.12
C MET A 504 9.35 -0.07 -17.98
N TRP A 505 8.48 0.92 -17.82
CA TRP A 505 8.46 2.13 -18.66
C TRP A 505 9.79 2.89 -18.69
N TYR A 506 10.59 2.84 -17.63
CA TYR A 506 11.89 3.53 -17.57
C TYR A 506 13.04 2.70 -18.12
N GLN A 507 12.88 1.39 -18.32
CA GLN A 507 13.99 0.48 -18.64
C GLN A 507 14.75 0.88 -19.92
N PRO A 508 14.10 1.25 -21.04
CA PRO A 508 14.78 1.68 -22.25
C PRO A 508 15.64 2.94 -22.09
N TRP A 509 15.41 3.71 -21.03
CA TRP A 509 16.09 4.96 -20.72
C TRP A 509 16.75 4.94 -19.35
N ALA A 510 16.93 3.75 -18.76
CA ALA A 510 17.32 3.60 -17.36
C ALA A 510 18.66 4.26 -17.07
N ARG A 511 19.65 4.16 -17.98
CA ARG A 511 20.94 4.84 -17.83
C ARG A 511 20.79 6.35 -17.80
N ALA A 512 20.09 6.92 -18.79
CA ALA A 512 19.87 8.36 -18.89
C ALA A 512 19.08 8.90 -17.69
N LEU A 513 18.07 8.16 -17.21
CA LEU A 513 17.28 8.50 -16.03
C LEU A 513 18.09 8.38 -14.73
N LEU A 514 18.95 7.37 -14.61
CA LEU A 514 19.85 7.24 -13.48
C LEU A 514 20.86 8.39 -13.45
N ARG A 515 21.51 8.70 -14.59
CA ARG A 515 22.39 9.88 -14.72
C ARG A 515 21.66 11.17 -14.38
N LYS A 516 20.41 11.32 -14.81
CA LYS A 516 19.55 12.46 -14.42
C LYS A 516 19.37 12.54 -12.90
N TYR A 517 19.08 11.42 -12.23
CA TYR A 517 18.94 11.37 -10.77
C TYR A 517 20.24 11.81 -10.06
N MET A 518 21.39 11.34 -10.55
CA MET A 518 22.70 11.72 -9.98
C MET A 518 22.95 13.23 -10.00
N ARG A 519 22.53 13.93 -11.07
CA ARG A 519 22.80 15.36 -11.30
C ARG A 519 21.89 16.33 -10.55
N THR A 520 21.06 15.89 -9.61
CA THR A 520 20.03 16.79 -9.07
C THR A 520 20.64 18.06 -8.48
N ALA A 521 19.93 19.19 -8.65
CA ALA A 521 20.41 20.56 -8.55
C ALA A 521 21.33 20.84 -7.34
N SER A 522 22.46 21.48 -7.62
CA SER A 522 23.23 22.27 -6.67
C SER A 522 22.62 23.67 -6.52
N GLY A 523 22.79 24.33 -5.38
CA GLY A 523 22.43 25.74 -5.20
C GLY A 523 21.25 26.02 -4.27
N PHE A 524 20.66 27.22 -4.41
CA PHE A 524 19.70 27.77 -3.43
C PHE A 524 18.43 26.93 -3.28
N GLU A 525 17.83 26.46 -4.37
CA GLU A 525 16.59 25.65 -4.34
C GLU A 525 16.81 24.29 -3.66
N ALA A 526 17.94 23.63 -3.93
CA ALA A 526 18.30 22.39 -3.26
C ALA A 526 18.64 22.60 -1.78
N SER A 527 19.31 23.71 -1.43
CA SER A 527 19.59 24.08 -0.04
C SER A 527 18.32 24.44 0.74
N GLN A 528 17.34 25.07 0.09
CA GLN A 528 16.03 25.37 0.68
C GLN A 528 15.21 24.09 0.87
N SER A 529 15.16 23.22 -0.15
CA SER A 529 14.51 21.91 -0.05
C SER A 529 15.16 21.05 1.03
N ALA A 530 16.49 21.14 1.20
CA ALA A 530 17.19 20.54 2.33
C ALA A 530 16.70 21.14 3.65
N LEU A 531 16.78 22.45 3.85
CA LEU A 531 16.36 23.09 5.10
C LEU A 531 14.90 22.78 5.48
N MET A 532 14.00 22.65 4.50
CA MET A 532 12.57 22.38 4.73
C MET A 532 12.21 20.89 4.80
N GLY A 533 13.14 19.96 4.53
CA GLY A 533 12.84 18.52 4.52
C GLY A 533 11.91 18.11 3.37
N GLY A 534 12.12 18.67 2.18
CA GLY A 534 11.30 18.38 1.00
C GLY A 534 11.55 17.02 0.36
N GLN A 535 10.80 16.72 -0.71
CA GLN A 535 10.81 15.45 -1.45
C GLN A 535 12.18 15.03 -2.03
N GLU A 536 13.15 15.95 -2.08
CA GLU A 536 14.53 15.64 -2.49
C GLU A 536 15.41 15.14 -1.34
N TRP A 537 14.92 15.20 -0.09
CA TRP A 537 15.66 14.94 1.15
C TRP A 537 14.86 14.06 2.11
N TRP A 538 14.37 12.92 1.59
CA TRP A 538 13.64 11.92 2.37
C TRP A 538 14.42 11.42 3.60
N ASP A 539 15.72 11.19 3.43
CA ASP A 539 16.61 10.71 4.49
C ASP A 539 17.58 11.83 4.90
N MET A 540 17.67 12.07 6.21
CA MET A 540 18.52 13.10 6.81
C MET A 540 20.01 12.92 6.50
N ARG A 541 20.46 11.67 6.28
CA ARG A 541 21.84 11.37 5.92
C ARG A 541 22.19 11.85 4.51
N GLY A 542 21.16 12.06 3.68
CA GLY A 542 21.33 12.38 2.28
C GLY A 542 22.08 11.30 1.51
N GLY A 543 22.81 11.74 0.49
CA GLY A 543 23.57 10.89 -0.40
C GLY A 543 22.79 10.54 -1.65
N LYS A 544 23.12 11.15 -2.79
CA LYS A 544 22.60 10.73 -4.09
C LYS A 544 23.64 9.84 -4.75
N GLY A 545 23.18 8.80 -5.43
CA GLY A 545 24.03 7.92 -6.23
C GLY A 545 24.78 6.82 -5.49
N GLY A 546 24.33 6.48 -4.31
CA GLY A 546 24.89 5.38 -3.54
C GLY A 546 23.90 4.82 -2.54
N LEU A 547 24.43 4.00 -1.65
CA LEU A 547 23.70 3.22 -0.68
C LEU A 547 24.37 3.35 0.68
N TRP A 548 23.57 3.32 1.73
CA TRP A 548 24.07 3.21 3.09
C TRP A 548 24.16 1.73 3.51
N THR A 549 25.09 1.39 4.37
CA THR A 549 25.04 0.13 5.13
C THR A 549 24.35 0.35 6.48
N ASP A 550 23.90 -0.73 7.11
CA ASP A 550 23.42 -0.73 8.50
C ASP A 550 24.46 -0.27 9.54
N LYS A 551 25.74 -0.23 9.16
CA LYS A 551 26.86 0.33 9.95
C LYS A 551 27.07 1.83 9.73
N GLY A 552 26.33 2.46 8.83
CA GLY A 552 26.50 3.87 8.48
C GLY A 552 27.63 4.15 7.49
N GLU A 553 28.09 3.13 6.75
CA GLU A 553 29.09 3.29 5.69
C GLU A 553 28.39 3.65 4.36
N TRP A 554 29.01 4.53 3.57
CA TRP A 554 28.54 4.91 2.24
C TRP A 554 29.20 4.05 1.16
N LEU A 555 28.38 3.48 0.28
CA LEU A 555 28.79 2.69 -0.88
C LEU A 555 28.30 3.37 -2.15
N ASN A 556 29.19 3.63 -3.10
CA ASN A 556 28.79 4.18 -4.39
C ASN A 556 28.03 3.15 -5.22
N TYR A 557 27.14 3.61 -6.11
CA TYR A 557 26.38 2.74 -7.01
C TYR A 557 27.29 1.76 -7.78
N GLY A 558 28.38 2.26 -8.38
CA GLY A 558 29.31 1.44 -9.15
C GLY A 558 29.99 0.34 -8.34
N GLU A 559 30.23 0.54 -7.04
CA GLU A 559 30.85 -0.47 -6.16
C GLU A 559 29.94 -1.68 -5.95
N VAL A 560 28.63 -1.44 -5.87
CA VAL A 560 27.63 -2.49 -5.64
C VAL A 560 27.14 -3.09 -6.95
N CYS A 561 26.89 -2.24 -7.95
CA CYS A 561 26.15 -2.60 -9.17
C CYS A 561 26.96 -2.56 -10.46
N GLY A 562 28.18 -2.03 -10.46
CA GLY A 562 29.00 -1.91 -11.68
C GLY A 562 29.20 -3.23 -12.44
N SER A 563 29.27 -4.36 -11.71
CA SER A 563 29.40 -5.69 -12.32
C SER A 563 28.09 -6.27 -12.90
N TYR A 564 26.96 -5.59 -12.70
CA TYR A 564 25.62 -6.04 -13.09
C TYR A 564 24.90 -5.04 -14.02
N ASP A 565 25.59 -4.01 -14.49
CA ASP A 565 24.98 -2.96 -15.34
C ASP A 565 24.38 -3.51 -16.63
N ARG A 566 24.95 -4.59 -17.18
CA ARG A 566 24.36 -5.30 -18.32
C ARG A 566 22.97 -5.85 -18.00
N ASP A 567 22.77 -6.41 -16.81
CA ASP A 567 21.48 -6.98 -16.40
C ASP A 567 20.43 -5.89 -16.08
N VAL A 568 20.88 -4.65 -15.87
CA VAL A 568 20.06 -3.48 -15.51
C VAL A 568 19.67 -2.69 -16.76
N PHE A 569 20.65 -2.25 -17.55
CA PHE A 569 20.46 -1.34 -18.68
C PHE A 569 20.24 -2.06 -20.01
N ASP A 570 20.96 -3.17 -20.25
CA ASP A 570 20.93 -3.93 -21.50
C ASP A 570 21.13 -3.05 -22.76
N ASP A 571 22.04 -2.07 -22.69
CA ASP A 571 22.23 -1.04 -23.73
C ASP A 571 23.58 -1.11 -24.46
N GLU A 572 24.40 -2.11 -24.15
CA GLU A 572 25.74 -2.32 -24.72
C GLU A 572 26.76 -1.17 -24.48
N LEU A 573 26.45 -0.21 -23.60
CA LEU A 573 27.31 0.97 -23.33
C LEU A 573 28.37 0.72 -22.24
N GLY A 574 28.48 -0.51 -21.74
CA GLY A 574 29.44 -0.87 -20.69
C GLY A 574 29.01 -0.49 -19.26
N PRO A 575 29.93 -0.58 -18.29
CA PRO A 575 29.64 -0.25 -16.89
C PRO A 575 29.29 1.22 -16.71
N PHE A 576 28.39 1.51 -15.77
CA PHE A 576 27.97 2.84 -15.38
C PHE A 576 29.13 3.62 -14.76
N GLY A 577 29.36 4.83 -15.27
CA GLY A 577 30.50 5.67 -14.86
C GLY A 577 31.83 5.30 -15.53
N GLN A 578 31.87 4.22 -16.32
CA GLN A 578 33.04 3.82 -17.10
C GLN A 578 32.72 3.68 -18.59
N GLU A 579 31.70 4.41 -19.06
CA GLU A 579 31.21 4.29 -20.46
C GLU A 579 32.27 4.68 -21.50
N ASN A 580 33.30 5.44 -21.10
CA ASN A 580 34.40 5.89 -21.96
C ASN A 580 35.74 5.13 -21.73
N GLY A 581 35.78 4.14 -20.84
CA GLY A 581 37.01 3.38 -20.53
C GLY A 581 38.01 4.09 -19.59
N GLU A 582 37.58 5.08 -18.83
CA GLU A 582 38.37 5.73 -17.77
C GLU A 582 38.07 5.11 -16.40
N ASP A 583 39.10 4.90 -15.58
CA ASP A 583 38.97 4.40 -14.19
C ASP A 583 38.31 5.48 -13.32
N ALA A 584 37.10 5.21 -12.84
CA ALA A 584 36.29 6.13 -12.05
C ALA A 584 36.79 6.27 -10.60
N ASP A 585 37.89 7.00 -10.41
CA ASP A 585 38.37 7.49 -9.10
C ASP A 585 37.83 8.91 -8.80
N GLU A 586 36.61 9.24 -9.24
CA GLU A 586 36.02 10.57 -9.08
C GLU A 586 35.66 10.89 -7.61
N PRO A 587 35.84 12.15 -7.17
CA PRO A 587 35.54 12.58 -5.80
C PRO A 587 34.02 12.70 -5.54
N VAL A 588 33.58 12.10 -4.43
CA VAL A 588 32.24 12.14 -3.85
C VAL A 588 32.20 13.20 -2.77
N TYR A 589 31.23 14.12 -2.79
CA TYR A 589 31.16 15.24 -1.85
C TYR A 589 29.99 15.11 -0.85
N ASN A 590 30.17 15.60 0.37
CA ASN A 590 29.09 15.73 1.37
C ASN A 590 28.24 16.99 1.14
N GLN A 591 27.21 17.16 1.97
CA GLN A 591 26.29 18.31 1.99
C GLN A 591 26.97 19.69 2.13
N PHE A 592 28.25 19.74 2.48
CA PHE A 592 29.05 20.96 2.61
C PHE A 592 30.10 21.11 1.49
N GLY A 593 30.06 20.26 0.46
CA GLY A 593 31.05 20.28 -0.61
C GLY A 593 32.41 19.71 -0.23
N ASN A 594 32.51 18.92 0.86
CA ASN A 594 33.77 18.26 1.25
C ASN A 594 33.82 16.84 0.70
N VAL A 595 34.98 16.42 0.18
CA VAL A 595 35.20 15.06 -0.33
C VAL A 595 35.04 14.02 0.78
N ILE A 596 34.12 13.09 0.61
CA ILE A 596 33.90 11.89 1.44
C ILE A 596 34.73 10.71 0.92
N LYS A 597 34.96 10.60 -0.41
CA LYS A 597 35.70 9.50 -1.06
C LYS A 597 36.18 9.92 -2.45
N GLY A 598 37.29 9.38 -2.96
CA GLY A 598 37.90 9.75 -4.26
C GLY A 598 38.99 10.83 -4.11
N LYS A 599 39.80 11.05 -5.15
CA LYS A 599 40.85 12.10 -5.14
C LYS A 599 40.30 13.36 -5.80
N GLU A 600 40.51 14.51 -5.17
CA GLU A 600 40.34 15.79 -5.85
C GLU A 600 41.36 15.88 -6.99
N ASP A 601 40.89 16.11 -8.21
CA ASP A 601 41.78 16.44 -9.33
C ASP A 601 42.45 17.79 -9.04
N LEU A 602 43.70 17.73 -8.58
CA LEU A 602 44.63 18.85 -8.51
C LEU A 602 45.06 19.27 -9.93
N ALA A 603 44.10 19.65 -10.76
CA ALA A 603 44.33 20.10 -12.12
C ALA A 603 43.45 21.29 -12.48
N SER A 604 43.50 22.35 -11.66
CA SER A 604 43.38 23.76 -12.11
C SER A 604 43.41 24.72 -10.91
N THR A 605 44.58 24.92 -10.33
CA THR A 605 44.88 26.20 -9.68
C THR A 605 45.35 27.19 -10.74
N PRO A 606 44.60 28.25 -11.08
CA PRO A 606 45.18 29.40 -11.74
C PRO A 606 45.96 30.22 -10.71
N TRP A 607 47.16 30.66 -11.09
CA TRP A 607 47.90 31.72 -10.41
C TRP A 607 47.15 33.05 -10.49
#